data_AF-A0A8H7RS84-F1
#
_entry.id   AF-A0A8H7RS84-F1
#
_cell.length_a   1.000
_cell.length_b   1.000
_cell.length_c   1.000
_cell.angle_alpha   90.00
_cell.angle_beta   90.00
_cell.angle_gamma   90.00
#
_symmetry.space_group_name_H-M   'P 1'
#
loop_
_entity.id
_entity.type
_entity.pdbx_description
1 polymer ?
#
loop_
_entity_poly.entity_id
_entity_poly.type
_entity_poly.pdbx_seq_one_letter_code
_entity_poly.pdbx_strand_id
1 'polypeptide(L)'
;MALNRPEYRDSKQPRAVKVYTIAQESRYLIFENVPALGIIDNLITQCQSWAMLAPGHQQQKSNALTVQNHGLLDTHASSDEFHDVVWVELTNCMQARKVKQMMDDKPFFTHILRVSYAPEYESMDDFRNKLQERYTSKLAAWQPRRKKQQKIFNVIQQEGEKEKKKDHSLIGPIHHNNSTLSSAQHNNKNNKEEAKKKRRRI
;
A
#
# COMPACT_ATOMS: atom_id res chain seq x y z
N MET A 1 18.54 18.97 1.72
CA MET A 1 17.88 20.29 1.67
C MET A 1 18.60 21.13 0.65
N ALA A 2 17.89 21.90 -0.18
CA ALA A 2 18.57 22.81 -1.09
C ALA A 2 19.08 24.00 -0.27
N LEU A 3 20.41 24.13 -0.16
CA LEU A 3 21.08 25.10 0.70
C LEU A 3 20.78 26.58 0.36
N ASN A 4 20.15 26.83 -0.80
CA ASN A 4 19.93 28.18 -1.34
C ASN A 4 18.47 28.66 -1.23
N ARG A 5 17.61 27.99 -0.45
CA ARG A 5 16.19 28.35 -0.33
C ARG A 5 15.90 29.00 1.04
N PRO A 6 15.18 30.14 1.10
CA PRO A 6 14.75 30.72 2.36
C PRO A 6 13.87 29.75 3.16
N GLU A 7 13.96 29.78 4.49
CA GLU A 7 13.26 28.87 5.41
C GLU A 7 11.74 28.85 5.19
N TYR A 8 11.11 30.02 5.04
CA TYR A 8 9.66 30.14 4.78
C TYR A 8 9.21 29.48 3.47
N ARG A 9 10.14 29.27 2.55
CA ARG A 9 9.90 28.69 1.23
C ARG A 9 10.21 27.20 1.19
N ASP A 10 10.93 26.66 2.18
CA ASP A 10 11.18 25.24 2.22
C ASP A 10 9.90 24.49 2.56
N SER A 11 9.73 23.28 2.01
CA SER A 11 8.56 22.50 2.40
C SER A 11 8.74 22.03 3.83
N LYS A 12 7.74 22.27 4.68
CA LYS A 12 7.67 21.74 6.06
C LYS A 12 7.95 20.23 6.11
N GLN A 13 7.59 19.53 5.03
CA GLN A 13 7.87 18.11 4.84
C GLN A 13 9.20 17.91 4.09
N PRO A 14 10.15 17.14 4.63
CA PRO A 14 11.42 16.85 3.95
C PRO A 14 11.18 16.02 2.69
N ARG A 15 11.68 16.50 1.55
CA ARG A 15 11.52 15.81 0.24
C ARG A 15 12.60 14.79 -0.08
N ALA A 16 13.56 14.57 0.82
CA ALA A 16 14.61 13.58 0.59
C ALA A 16 14.01 12.16 0.53
N VAL A 17 14.43 11.36 -0.44
CA VAL A 17 14.04 9.94 -0.52
C VAL A 17 14.60 9.22 0.70
N LYS A 18 13.74 8.82 1.62
CA LYS A 18 14.09 7.94 2.74
C LYS A 18 13.71 6.51 2.36
N VAL A 19 14.63 5.57 2.60
CA VAL A 19 14.33 4.15 2.45
C VAL A 19 13.50 3.74 3.66
N TYR A 20 12.28 3.29 3.39
CA TYR A 20 11.38 2.73 4.40
C TYR A 20 11.49 1.21 4.39
N THR A 21 11.92 0.63 5.52
CA THR A 21 12.12 -0.81 5.66
C THR A 21 11.26 -1.38 6.79
N ILE A 22 11.07 -2.69 6.78
CA ILE A 22 10.31 -3.38 7.83
C ILE A 22 10.92 -3.24 9.24
N ALA A 23 12.23 -2.95 9.31
CA ALA A 23 12.91 -2.71 10.57
C ALA A 23 12.50 -1.37 11.23
N GLN A 24 12.03 -0.41 10.43
CA GLN A 24 11.54 0.88 10.94
C GLN A 24 10.07 0.84 11.37
N GLU A 25 9.41 -0.30 11.20
CA GLU A 25 8.02 -0.52 11.59
C GLU A 25 8.00 -1.29 12.89
N SER A 26 7.01 -1.02 13.74
CA SER A 26 6.81 -1.76 14.97
C SER A 26 5.35 -1.92 15.31
N ARG A 27 5.03 -2.88 16.19
CA ARG A 27 3.69 -2.98 16.81
C ARG A 27 3.47 -1.91 17.88
N TYR A 28 4.56 -1.37 18.41
CA TYR A 28 4.57 -0.26 19.37
C TYR A 28 4.49 1.08 18.63
N LEU A 29 3.64 1.97 19.09
CA LEU A 29 3.50 3.33 18.59
C LEU A 29 3.70 4.32 19.73
N ILE A 30 4.29 5.48 19.42
CA ILE A 30 4.32 6.64 20.30
C ILE A 30 3.40 7.70 19.70
N PHE A 31 2.50 8.22 20.52
CA PHE A 31 1.62 9.34 20.23
C PHE A 31 2.12 10.54 20.98
N GLU A 32 2.40 11.61 20.25
CA GLU A 32 2.83 12.87 20.80
C GLU A 32 1.79 13.95 20.47
N ASN A 33 1.87 15.06 21.20
CA ASN A 33 0.88 16.15 21.19
C ASN A 33 -0.50 15.68 21.65
N VAL A 34 -0.58 14.75 22.60
CA VAL A 34 -1.85 14.36 23.23
C VAL A 34 -2.16 15.41 24.30
N PRO A 35 -3.26 16.17 24.24
CA PRO A 35 -3.55 17.17 25.26
C PRO A 35 -3.67 16.54 26.66
N ALA A 36 -3.04 17.15 27.67
CA ALA A 36 -3.05 16.73 29.07
C ALA A 36 -4.41 17.02 29.78
N LEU A 37 -5.51 16.59 29.15
CA LEU A 37 -6.89 16.80 29.59
C LEU A 37 -7.54 15.50 30.10
N GLY A 38 -6.76 14.45 30.35
CA GLY A 38 -7.28 13.13 30.73
C GLY A 38 -8.05 12.42 29.61
N ILE A 39 -7.69 12.67 28.35
CA ILE A 39 -8.37 12.14 27.15
C ILE A 39 -7.68 10.90 26.55
N ILE A 40 -6.80 10.26 27.32
CA ILE A 40 -6.02 9.09 26.89
C ILE A 40 -6.96 7.93 26.55
N ASP A 41 -8.02 7.71 27.32
CA ASP A 41 -9.00 6.65 27.04
C ASP A 41 -9.69 6.83 25.68
N ASN A 42 -9.95 8.07 25.28
CA ASN A 42 -10.50 8.39 23.96
C ASN A 42 -9.49 8.09 22.85
N LEU A 43 -8.20 8.39 23.09
CA LEU A 43 -7.11 8.04 22.18
C LEU A 43 -7.05 6.53 21.99
N ILE A 44 -7.08 5.75 23.07
CA ILE A 44 -7.03 4.28 23.03
C ILE A 44 -8.26 3.71 22.32
N THR A 45 -9.45 4.22 22.62
CA THR A 45 -10.70 3.82 21.94
C THR A 45 -10.62 4.06 20.43
N GLN A 46 -10.12 5.23 20.01
CA GLN A 46 -9.90 5.53 18.60
C GLN A 46 -8.85 4.59 17.98
N CYS A 47 -7.73 4.35 18.67
CA CYS A 47 -6.71 3.41 18.23
C CYS A 47 -7.29 2.01 17.98
N GLN A 48 -8.08 1.49 18.92
CA GLN A 48 -8.75 0.20 18.79
C GLN A 48 -9.67 0.16 17.56
N SER A 49 -10.49 1.20 17.36
CA SER A 49 -11.40 1.28 16.21
C SER A 49 -10.66 1.20 14.87
N TRP A 50 -9.53 1.91 14.73
CA TRP A 50 -8.73 1.88 13.51
C TRP A 50 -7.96 0.58 13.35
N ALA A 51 -7.45 0.02 14.44
CA ALA A 51 -6.73 -1.23 14.43
C ALA A 51 -7.61 -2.42 14.03
N MET A 52 -8.89 -2.43 14.43
CA MET A 52 -9.87 -3.43 13.99
C MET A 52 -10.12 -3.41 12.47
N LEU A 53 -9.89 -2.27 11.81
CA LEU A 53 -10.00 -2.12 10.36
C LEU A 53 -8.74 -2.56 9.60
N ALA A 54 -7.72 -3.08 10.31
CA ALA A 54 -6.51 -3.57 9.67
C ALA A 54 -6.79 -4.87 8.87
N PRO A 55 -6.22 -4.99 7.66
CA PRO A 55 -6.39 -6.20 6.85
C PRO A 55 -5.71 -7.40 7.53
N GLY A 56 -6.34 -8.56 7.46
CA GLY A 56 -5.82 -9.77 8.10
C GLY A 56 -6.06 -9.84 9.60
N HIS A 57 -6.83 -8.91 10.17
CA HIS A 57 -7.45 -9.11 11.49
C HIS A 57 -8.46 -10.27 11.38
N GLN A 58 -7.94 -11.49 11.48
CA GLN A 58 -8.77 -12.66 11.70
C GLN A 58 -9.43 -12.48 13.06
N GLN A 59 -10.74 -12.72 13.11
CA GLN A 59 -11.50 -12.77 14.36
C GLN A 59 -10.92 -13.86 15.26
N GLN A 60 -9.82 -13.56 15.95
CA GLN A 60 -9.33 -14.40 17.02
C GLN A 60 -10.36 -14.32 18.14
N LYS A 61 -10.87 -15.49 18.53
CA LYS A 61 -11.85 -15.78 19.59
C LYS A 61 -12.21 -14.58 20.49
N SER A 62 -13.35 -13.97 20.19
CA SER A 62 -14.36 -13.34 21.06
C SER A 62 -13.97 -12.39 22.22
N ASN A 63 -12.70 -12.13 22.56
CA ASN A 63 -12.36 -11.17 23.62
C ASN A 63 -10.90 -10.64 23.62
N ALA A 64 -10.13 -10.84 22.55
CA ALA A 64 -8.74 -10.35 22.52
C ALA A 64 -8.70 -8.83 22.23
N LEU A 65 -8.23 -8.04 23.20
CA LEU A 65 -8.10 -6.60 23.04
C LEU A 65 -7.03 -6.28 21.99
N THR A 66 -7.36 -5.41 21.03
CA THR A 66 -6.42 -5.06 19.96
C THR A 66 -5.23 -4.23 20.46
N VAL A 67 -5.47 -3.38 21.45
CA VAL A 67 -4.43 -2.68 22.22
C VAL A 67 -4.13 -3.54 23.44
N GLN A 68 -2.91 -4.03 23.58
CA GLN A 68 -2.51 -4.90 24.69
C GLN A 68 -2.17 -4.08 25.94
N ASN A 69 -1.40 -3.01 25.74
CA ASN A 69 -0.95 -2.14 26.80
C ASN A 69 -0.80 -0.70 26.29
N HIS A 70 -0.84 0.24 27.20
CA HIS A 70 -0.51 1.63 26.93
C HIS A 70 -0.01 2.30 28.21
N GLY A 71 0.78 3.35 28.07
CA GLY A 71 1.23 4.13 29.21
C GLY A 71 1.72 5.51 28.81
N LEU A 72 1.88 6.35 29.83
CA LEU A 72 2.48 7.66 29.69
C LEU A 72 4.00 7.56 29.65
N LEU A 73 4.62 8.45 28.88
CA LEU A 73 6.05 8.56 28.73
C LEU A 73 6.53 9.96 29.14
N ASP A 74 6.40 10.26 30.43
CA ASP A 74 6.72 11.58 31.02
C ASP A 74 8.19 11.98 30.83
N THR A 75 9.09 11.00 30.68
CA THR A 75 10.53 11.24 30.43
C THR A 75 10.84 11.55 28.96
N HIS A 76 9.85 11.47 28.06
CA HIS A 76 10.06 11.76 26.65
C HIS A 76 10.34 13.25 26.42
N ALA A 77 11.26 13.56 25.51
CA ALA A 77 11.65 14.95 25.24
C ALA A 77 10.52 15.85 24.68
N SER A 78 9.43 15.26 24.21
CA SER A 78 8.25 15.98 23.71
C SER A 78 7.08 16.01 24.71
N SER A 79 7.28 15.52 25.93
CA SER A 79 6.31 15.64 27.02
C SER A 79 6.45 17.02 27.66
N ASP A 80 5.32 17.68 27.92
CA ASP A 80 5.24 19.01 28.54
C ASP A 80 3.99 19.10 29.43
N GLU A 81 3.82 20.17 30.19
CA GLU A 81 2.66 20.40 31.08
C GLU A 81 1.32 20.35 30.32
N PHE A 82 1.33 20.73 29.04
CA PHE A 82 0.12 20.80 28.21
C PHE A 82 -0.07 19.58 27.31
N HIS A 83 0.99 18.77 27.10
CA HIS A 83 1.00 17.67 26.14
C HIS A 83 1.65 16.42 26.72
N ASP A 84 0.87 15.36 26.76
CA ASP A 84 1.32 14.03 27.11
C ASP A 84 1.91 13.31 25.89
N VAL A 85 2.85 12.41 26.17
CA VAL A 85 3.34 11.42 25.22
C VAL A 85 2.86 10.05 25.68
N VAL A 86 2.13 9.36 24.81
CA VAL A 86 1.53 8.05 25.11
C VAL A 86 2.20 6.99 24.26
N TRP A 87 2.73 5.94 24.88
CA TRP A 87 3.15 4.74 24.15
C TRP A 87 2.01 3.71 24.15
N VAL A 88 1.82 3.04 23.02
CA VAL A 88 0.73 2.08 22.80
C VAL A 88 1.28 0.81 22.17
N GLU A 89 0.95 -0.32 22.79
CA GLU A 89 1.30 -1.65 22.31
C GLU A 89 0.10 -2.31 21.61
N LEU A 90 0.25 -2.61 20.33
CA LEU A 90 -0.76 -3.31 19.54
C LEU A 90 -0.40 -4.78 19.37
N THR A 91 -1.41 -5.63 19.15
CA THR A 91 -1.20 -7.07 18.94
C THR A 91 -0.34 -7.36 17.70
N ASN A 92 -0.62 -6.69 16.58
CA ASN A 92 0.04 -6.95 15.30
C ASN A 92 0.70 -5.71 14.70
N CYS A 93 1.76 -5.90 13.92
CA CYS A 93 2.40 -4.81 13.19
C CYS A 93 1.46 -4.22 12.12
N MET A 94 0.58 -5.03 11.49
CA MET A 94 -0.37 -4.49 10.49
C MET A 94 -1.37 -3.52 11.12
N GLN A 95 -1.77 -3.77 12.36
CA GLN A 95 -2.65 -2.88 13.12
C GLN A 95 -1.95 -1.56 13.38
N ALA A 96 -0.70 -1.61 13.84
CA ALA A 96 0.10 -0.40 14.06
C ALA A 96 0.27 0.43 12.77
N ARG A 97 0.51 -0.21 11.63
CA ARG A 97 0.55 0.50 10.34
C ARG A 97 -0.77 1.19 10.02
N LYS A 98 -1.90 0.51 10.28
CA LYS A 98 -3.23 1.07 10.01
C LYS A 98 -3.53 2.25 10.93
N VAL A 99 -3.22 2.11 12.22
CA VAL A 99 -3.40 3.17 13.22
C VAL A 99 -2.55 4.38 12.87
N LYS A 100 -1.24 4.19 12.65
CA LYS A 100 -0.35 5.29 12.23
C LYS A 100 -0.86 5.96 10.94
N GLN A 101 -1.27 5.19 9.94
CA GLN A 101 -1.82 5.76 8.70
C GLN A 101 -3.07 6.63 8.95
N MET A 102 -3.92 6.24 9.89
CA MET A 102 -5.20 6.91 10.13
C MET A 102 -5.11 8.07 11.12
N MET A 103 -4.17 8.05 12.06
CA MET A 103 -4.09 9.02 13.16
C MET A 103 -2.92 10.00 13.06
N ASP A 104 -1.86 9.67 12.31
CA ASP A 104 -0.73 10.58 12.10
C ASP A 104 -1.15 11.81 11.30
N ASP A 105 -0.67 12.98 11.72
CA ASP A 105 -1.04 14.30 11.19
C ASP A 105 -2.57 14.55 11.19
N LYS A 106 -3.31 13.94 12.14
CA LYS A 106 -4.75 14.18 12.30
C LYS A 106 -5.06 15.07 13.51
N PRO A 107 -6.11 15.91 13.41
CA PRO A 107 -6.59 16.65 14.56
C PRO A 107 -7.16 15.67 15.60
N PHE A 108 -6.71 15.82 16.83
CA PHE A 108 -7.22 15.15 18.02
C PHE A 108 -7.50 16.22 19.07
N PHE A 109 -8.79 16.51 19.26
CA PHE A 109 -9.26 17.65 20.03
C PHE A 109 -8.62 18.97 19.56
N THR A 110 -7.72 19.55 20.35
CA THR A 110 -7.10 20.86 20.11
C THR A 110 -5.78 20.79 19.35
N HIS A 111 -5.17 19.61 19.25
CA HIS A 111 -3.83 19.42 18.71
C HIS A 111 -3.81 18.50 17.49
N ILE A 112 -2.72 18.57 16.72
CA ILE A 112 -2.45 17.62 15.63
C ILE A 112 -1.53 16.55 16.20
N LEU A 113 -1.97 15.29 16.15
CA LEU A 113 -1.19 14.16 16.62
C LEU A 113 0.04 13.94 15.75
N ARG A 114 1.17 13.67 16.40
CA ARG A 114 2.35 13.11 15.76
C ARG A 114 2.50 11.68 16.22
N VAL A 115 2.43 10.74 15.30
CA VAL A 115 2.52 9.31 15.61
C VAL A 115 3.84 8.78 15.07
N SER A 116 4.66 8.13 15.88
CA SER A 116 5.91 7.50 15.46
C SER A 116 5.90 6.02 15.79
N TYR A 117 6.66 5.24 15.02
CA TYR A 117 6.98 3.86 15.40
C TYR A 117 8.08 3.89 16.46
N ALA A 118 8.07 2.89 17.32
CA ALA A 118 9.01 2.74 18.41
C ALA A 118 9.61 1.32 18.41
N PRO A 119 10.45 0.99 17.40
CA PRO A 119 11.09 -0.33 17.30
C PRO A 119 12.03 -0.65 18.47
N GLU A 120 12.48 0.34 19.22
CA GLU A 120 13.29 0.19 20.43
C GLU A 120 12.59 -0.56 21.57
N TYR A 121 11.24 -0.64 21.56
CA TYR A 121 10.47 -1.41 22.54
C TYR A 121 10.14 -2.83 22.07
N GLU A 122 10.56 -3.23 20.87
CA GLU A 122 10.28 -4.57 20.37
C GLU A 122 11.13 -5.65 21.02
N SER A 123 10.50 -6.79 21.31
CA SER A 123 11.22 -8.02 21.62
C SER A 123 11.70 -8.76 20.36
N MET A 124 12.62 -9.71 20.55
CA MET A 124 13.06 -10.60 19.47
C MET A 124 11.91 -11.42 18.87
N ASP A 125 10.90 -11.76 19.67
CA ASP A 125 9.74 -12.51 19.21
C ASP A 125 8.78 -11.64 18.39
N ASP A 126 8.62 -10.37 18.78
CA ASP A 126 7.89 -9.39 17.96
C ASP A 126 8.53 -9.22 16.59
N PHE A 127 9.85 -9.16 16.55
CA PHE A 127 10.59 -9.05 15.30
C PHE A 127 10.37 -10.28 14.40
N ARG A 128 10.40 -11.49 14.96
CA ARG A 128 10.10 -12.73 14.22
C ARG A 128 8.67 -12.73 13.68
N ASN A 129 7.69 -12.39 14.53
CA ASN A 129 6.28 -12.33 14.16
C ASN A 129 6.04 -11.29 13.05
N LYS A 130 6.64 -10.11 13.17
CA LYS A 130 6.59 -9.04 12.15
C LYS A 130 7.12 -9.50 10.80
N LEU A 131 8.26 -10.20 10.77
CA LEU A 131 8.83 -10.75 9.53
C LEU A 131 7.94 -11.83 8.92
N GLN A 132 7.43 -12.76 9.72
CA GLN A 132 6.52 -13.82 9.29
C GLN A 132 5.20 -13.25 8.74
N GLU A 133 4.61 -12.27 9.42
CA GLU A 133 3.39 -11.57 9.01
C GLU A 133 3.58 -10.90 7.65
N ARG A 134 4.71 -10.21 7.46
CA ARG A 134 5.04 -9.57 6.18
C ARG A 134 5.26 -10.58 5.08
N TYR A 135 6.02 -11.64 5.34
CA TYR A 135 6.27 -12.71 4.37
C TYR A 135 4.95 -13.32 3.90
N THR A 136 4.09 -13.70 4.84
CA THR A 136 2.77 -14.28 4.56
C THR A 136 1.89 -13.31 3.76
N SER A 137 1.82 -12.05 4.17
CA SER A 137 1.06 -11.01 3.47
C SER A 137 1.54 -10.80 2.03
N LYS A 138 2.86 -10.81 1.80
CA LYS A 138 3.45 -10.66 0.46
C LYS A 138 3.24 -11.90 -0.40
N LEU A 139 3.39 -13.10 0.16
CA LEU A 139 3.06 -14.34 -0.53
C LEU A 139 1.61 -14.36 -0.99
N ALA A 140 0.68 -14.03 -0.09
CA ALA A 140 -0.75 -13.97 -0.39
C ALA A 140 -1.07 -12.97 -1.51
N ALA A 141 -0.44 -11.79 -1.50
CA ALA A 141 -0.60 -10.80 -2.56
C ALA A 141 0.04 -11.23 -3.91
N TRP A 142 1.08 -12.08 -3.88
CA TRP A 142 1.79 -12.52 -5.07
C TRP A 142 1.08 -13.66 -5.83
N GLN A 143 0.42 -14.59 -5.13
CA GLN A 143 -0.22 -15.76 -5.76
C GLN A 143 -1.28 -15.45 -6.83
N PRO A 144 -2.19 -14.45 -6.67
CA PRO A 144 -3.18 -14.13 -7.70
C PRO A 144 -2.55 -13.57 -8.98
N ARG A 145 -1.47 -12.79 -8.86
CA ARG A 145 -0.72 -12.26 -10.01
C ARG A 145 -0.08 -13.38 -10.83
N ARG A 146 0.46 -14.40 -10.15
CA ARG A 146 1.07 -15.57 -10.81
C ARG A 146 0.03 -16.43 -11.55
N LYS A 147 -1.13 -16.70 -10.95
CA LYS A 147 -2.20 -17.47 -11.61
C LYS A 147 -2.76 -16.76 -12.86
N LYS A 148 -2.88 -15.42 -12.82
CA LYS A 148 -3.30 -14.62 -13.99
C LYS A 148 -2.26 -14.65 -15.11
N GLN A 149 -0.97 -14.54 -14.77
CA GLN A 149 0.12 -14.65 -15.74
C GLN A 149 0.20 -16.06 -16.35
N GLN A 150 0.05 -17.12 -15.56
CA GLN A 150 0.01 -18.50 -16.05
C GLN A 150 -1.18 -18.75 -16.98
N LYS A 151 -2.37 -18.22 -16.66
CA LYS A 151 -3.52 -18.29 -17.58
C LYS A 151 -3.24 -17.58 -18.91
N ILE A 152 -2.69 -16.36 -18.87
CA ILE A 152 -2.35 -15.61 -20.09
C ILE A 152 -1.33 -16.38 -20.93
N PHE A 153 -0.28 -16.92 -20.30
CA PHE A 153 0.75 -17.72 -20.98
C PHE A 153 0.15 -18.96 -21.65
N ASN A 154 -0.71 -19.70 -20.94
CA ASN A 154 -1.36 -20.89 -21.50
C ASN A 154 -2.32 -20.56 -22.65
N VAL A 155 -3.01 -19.41 -22.61
CA VAL A 155 -3.85 -18.95 -23.72
C VAL A 155 -3.01 -18.63 -24.97
N ILE A 156 -1.88 -17.95 -24.81
CA ILE A 156 -0.96 -17.61 -25.91
C ILE A 156 -0.38 -18.88 -26.56
N GLN A 157 -0.04 -19.90 -25.77
CA GLN A 157 0.43 -21.18 -26.30
C GLN A 157 -0.66 -21.91 -27.10
N GLN A 158 -1.91 -21.90 -26.61
CA GLN A 158 -3.03 -22.52 -27.31
C GLN A 158 -3.40 -21.78 -28.61
N GLU A 159 -3.21 -20.46 -28.67
CA GLU A 159 -3.42 -19.69 -29.91
C GLU A 159 -2.30 -19.95 -30.93
N GLY A 160 -1.04 -20.00 -30.49
CA GLY A 160 0.10 -20.32 -31.37
C GLY A 160 0.09 -21.76 -31.91
N GLU A 161 -0.44 -22.72 -31.16
CA GLU A 161 -0.62 -24.11 -31.64
C GLU A 161 -1.80 -24.26 -32.61
N LYS A 162 -2.84 -23.42 -32.49
CA LYS A 162 -3.98 -23.39 -33.42
C LYS A 162 -3.63 -22.75 -34.76
N GLU A 163 -2.74 -21.77 -34.78
CA GLU A 163 -2.23 -21.19 -36.03
C GLU A 163 -1.35 -22.18 -36.80
N LYS A 164 -0.43 -22.89 -36.14
CA LYS A 164 0.43 -23.91 -36.78
C LYS A 164 -0.32 -25.12 -37.36
N LYS A 165 -1.51 -25.44 -36.85
CA LYS A 165 -2.35 -26.55 -37.37
C LYS A 165 -3.19 -26.16 -38.59
N LYS A 166 -3.32 -24.88 -38.93
CA LYS A 166 -4.08 -24.41 -40.10
C LYS A 166 -3.28 -24.46 -41.41
N ASP A 167 -1.95 -24.55 -41.34
CA ASP A 167 -1.08 -24.51 -42.52
C ASP A 167 -0.90 -25.87 -43.23
N HIS A 168 -1.61 -26.93 -42.79
CA HIS A 168 -1.49 -28.27 -43.38
C HIS A 168 -2.78 -28.84 -43.99
N SER A 169 -3.88 -28.09 -44.07
CA SER A 169 -5.17 -28.64 -44.52
C SER A 169 -5.73 -28.11 -45.85
N LEU A 170 -4.99 -27.32 -46.63
CA LEU A 170 -5.47 -26.84 -47.93
C LEU A 170 -4.38 -26.89 -49.02
N ILE A 171 -4.03 -28.11 -49.45
CA ILE A 171 -3.45 -28.34 -50.78
C ILE A 171 -4.46 -29.19 -51.55
N GLY A 172 -5.47 -28.52 -52.13
CA GLY A 172 -6.26 -29.08 -53.22
C GLY A 172 -5.52 -28.95 -54.55
N PRO A 173 -5.87 -29.72 -55.61
CA PRO A 173 -5.19 -29.67 -56.89
C PRO A 173 -5.27 -28.25 -57.49
N ILE A 174 -4.11 -27.72 -57.87
CA ILE A 174 -3.98 -26.39 -58.45
C ILE A 174 -4.51 -26.43 -59.89
N HIS A 175 -5.68 -25.81 -60.14
CA HIS A 175 -6.12 -25.51 -61.50
C HIS A 175 -5.44 -24.22 -61.99
N HIS A 176 -4.59 -24.34 -63.01
CA HIS A 176 -3.99 -23.21 -63.70
C HIS A 176 -4.95 -22.68 -64.77
N ASN A 177 -5.54 -21.51 -64.56
CA ASN A 177 -6.20 -20.77 -65.64
C ASN A 177 -5.51 -19.41 -65.79
N ASN A 178 -4.84 -19.26 -66.94
CA ASN A 178 -4.24 -18.02 -67.40
C ASN A 178 -5.33 -17.09 -67.97
N SER A 179 -5.45 -15.86 -67.46
CA SER A 179 -5.80 -14.68 -68.27
C SER A 179 -5.56 -13.36 -67.50
N THR A 180 -4.54 -12.66 -67.98
CA THR A 180 -4.32 -11.20 -68.11
C THR A 180 -5.29 -10.17 -67.48
N LEU A 181 -4.69 -9.34 -66.61
CA LEU A 181 -4.79 -7.86 -66.41
C LEU A 181 -6.17 -7.15 -66.44
N SER A 182 -6.53 -6.49 -65.32
CA SER A 182 -6.48 -5.02 -65.22
C SER A 182 -6.64 -4.51 -63.77
N SER A 183 -6.11 -3.31 -63.55
CA SER A 183 -5.83 -2.58 -62.33
C SER A 183 -7.04 -2.05 -61.55
N ALA A 184 -6.97 -2.10 -60.21
CA ALA A 184 -7.64 -1.13 -59.35
C ALA A 184 -6.77 -0.84 -58.12
N GLN A 185 -6.08 0.31 -58.17
CA GLN A 185 -5.49 0.96 -57.02
C GLN A 185 -6.60 1.35 -56.05
N HIS A 186 -6.45 1.11 -54.74
CA HIS A 186 -7.02 2.03 -53.74
C HIS A 186 -6.17 2.09 -52.47
N ASN A 187 -5.86 3.35 -52.13
CA ASN A 187 -4.86 3.77 -51.17
C ASN A 187 -5.34 3.69 -49.72
N ASN A 188 -4.37 3.39 -48.88
CA ASN A 188 -4.41 3.36 -47.42
C ASN A 188 -4.54 4.80 -46.84
N LYS A 189 -5.46 5.02 -45.89
CA LYS A 189 -5.44 6.20 -45.00
C LYS A 189 -5.76 5.79 -43.56
N ASN A 190 -4.72 5.89 -42.73
CA ASN A 190 -4.76 5.89 -41.27
C ASN A 190 -5.59 7.07 -40.74
N ASN A 191 -6.44 6.83 -39.74
CA ASN A 191 -6.89 7.88 -38.83
C ASN A 191 -6.67 7.44 -37.37
N LYS A 192 -5.76 8.17 -36.71
CA LYS A 192 -5.55 8.22 -35.26
C LYS A 192 -6.52 9.28 -34.72
N GLU A 193 -7.50 8.89 -33.91
CA GLU A 193 -8.30 9.85 -33.13
C GLU A 193 -7.77 9.96 -31.70
N GLU A 194 -7.34 11.17 -31.36
CA GLU A 194 -6.96 11.62 -30.02
C GLU A 194 -8.20 11.86 -29.15
N ALA A 195 -8.40 11.05 -28.12
CA ALA A 195 -9.44 11.30 -27.11
C ALA A 195 -8.97 12.32 -26.05
N LYS A 196 -9.52 13.54 -26.12
CA LYS A 196 -9.30 14.63 -25.14
C LYS A 196 -9.89 14.28 -23.76
N LYS A 197 -9.02 14.23 -22.73
CA LYS A 197 -9.41 14.14 -21.31
C LYS A 197 -10.01 15.47 -20.82
N LYS A 198 -11.32 15.49 -20.51
CA LYS A 198 -11.97 16.57 -19.75
C LYS A 198 -11.64 16.43 -18.25
N ARG A 199 -10.95 17.42 -17.69
CA ARG A 199 -10.82 17.64 -16.24
C ARG A 199 -12.15 18.19 -15.72
N ARG A 200 -12.75 17.54 -14.72
CA ARG A 200 -13.81 18.12 -13.91
C ARG A 200 -13.20 18.60 -12.59
N ARG A 201 -13.20 19.92 -12.39
CA ARG A 201 -13.24 20.56 -11.07
C ARG A 201 -14.71 20.75 -10.73
N ILE A 202 -15.10 20.42 -9.50
CA ILE A 202 -15.71 21.29 -8.49
C ILE A 202 -15.26 20.69 -7.16
#